data_AF-A0A8H8N6Y5-F1
#
_entry.id   AF-A0A8H8N6Y5-F1
#
_cell.length_a   1.000
_cell.length_b   1.000
_cell.length_c   1.000
_cell.angle_alpha   90.00
_cell.angle_beta   90.00
_cell.angle_gamma   90.00
#
_symmetry.space_group_name_H-M   'P 1'
#
loop_
_entity.id
_entity.type
_entity.pdbx_description
1 polymer ?
#
loop_
_entity_poly.entity_id
_entity_poly.type
_entity_poly.pdbx_seq_one_letter_code
_entity_poly.pdbx_strand_id
1 'polypeptide(L)' 'MSVFTKALPQAVREIRLIGCQTGQGSAGLREFISSNYLGIKNANPNLPVLVREAQGTPARVFVRYGASITSV' A
#
# COMPACT_ATOMS: atom_id res chain seq x y z
N MET A 1 11.68 9.28 -13.56
CA MET A 1 11.15 10.10 -12.45
C MET A 1 9.99 9.34 -11.82
N SER A 2 10.17 8.68 -10.67
CA SER A 2 9.10 7.93 -10.01
C SER A 2 8.02 8.87 -9.49
N VAL A 3 6.77 8.65 -9.89
CA VAL A 3 5.60 9.44 -9.46
C VAL A 3 5.40 9.38 -7.93
N PHE A 4 5.88 8.31 -7.31
CA PHE A 4 5.75 8.02 -5.88
C PHE A 4 6.53 8.95 -4.94
N THR A 5 7.50 9.73 -5.44
CA THR A 5 8.29 10.66 -4.61
C THR A 5 7.57 12.00 -4.37
N LYS A 6 6.56 12.34 -5.19
CA LYS A 6 5.75 13.57 -5.04
C LYS A 6 4.29 13.29 -4.68
N ALA A 7 3.82 12.06 -4.83
CA ALA A 7 2.40 11.73 -4.71
C ALA A 7 1.92 11.46 -3.27
N LEU A 8 2.82 11.16 -2.33
CA LEU A 8 2.44 10.87 -0.94
C LEU A 8 2.53 12.15 -0.10
N PRO A 9 1.40 12.66 0.44
CA PRO A 9 1.41 13.81 1.33
C PRO A 9 2.27 13.52 2.58
N GLN A 10 2.98 14.52 3.11
CA GLN A 10 3.71 14.39 4.38
C GLN A 10 2.82 14.00 5.58
N ALA A 11 1.50 14.08 5.41
CA ALA A 11 0.51 13.64 6.38
C ALA A 11 0.37 12.11 6.46
N VAL A 12 0.80 11.34 5.44
CA VAL A 12 0.71 9.87 5.45
C VAL A 12 1.74 9.29 6.41
N ARG A 13 1.28 8.47 7.35
CA ARG A 13 2.12 7.83 8.37
C ARG A 13 2.22 6.31 8.23
N GLU A 14 1.24 5.65 7.63
CA GLU A 14 1.28 4.20 7.38
C GLU A 14 0.45 3.88 6.15
N ILE A 15 0.93 2.94 5.32
CA ILE A 15 0.14 2.33 4.26
C ILE A 15 0.08 0.83 4.55
N ARG A 16 -1.12 0.26 4.55
CA ARG A 16 -1.35 -1.17 4.73
C ARG A 16 -2.13 -1.73 3.56
N LEU A 17 -1.49 -2.61 2.81
CA LEU A 17 -2.08 -3.34 1.70
C LEU A 17 -2.61 -4.66 2.24
N ILE A 18 -3.90 -4.93 2.06
CA ILE A 18 -4.54 -6.18 2.46
C ILE A 18 -5.07 -6.89 1.23
N GLY A 19 -4.62 -8.12 1.02
CA GLY A 19 -5.05 -8.92 -0.12
C GLY A 19 -4.96 -10.41 0.15
N CYS A 20 -5.57 -11.20 -0.72
CA CYS A 20 -5.46 -12.65 -0.71
C CYS A 20 -4.31 -13.13 -1.60
N GLN A 21 -3.50 -14.05 -1.10
CA GLN A 21 -2.38 -14.66 -1.85
C GLN A 21 -2.84 -15.44 -3.08
N THR A 22 -4.03 -16.04 -3.03
CA THR A 22 -4.50 -17.02 -4.03
C THR A 22 -5.79 -16.60 -4.74
N GLY A 23 -6.56 -15.69 -4.15
CA GLY A 23 -7.85 -15.26 -4.70
C GLY A 23 -7.70 -14.36 -5.94
N GLN A 24 -8.49 -14.62 -6.99
CA GLN A 24 -8.49 -13.81 -8.22
C GLN A 24 -8.81 -12.33 -7.94
N GLY A 25 -9.69 -12.04 -6.97
CA GLY A 25 -10.04 -10.67 -6.58
C GLY A 25 -8.90 -9.84 -5.98
N SER A 26 -7.74 -10.44 -5.70
CA SER A 26 -6.53 -9.75 -5.22
C SER A 26 -5.35 -9.84 -6.20
N ALA A 27 -5.55 -10.32 -7.43
CA ALA A 27 -4.49 -10.46 -8.44
C ALA A 27 -3.81 -9.13 -8.77
N GLY A 28 -4.59 -8.07 -9.05
CA GLY A 28 -4.04 -6.76 -9.38
C GLY A 28 -3.22 -6.13 -8.25
N LEU A 29 -3.59 -6.38 -6.98
CA LEU A 29 -2.82 -5.88 -5.84
C LEU A 29 -1.46 -6.57 -5.73
N ARG A 30 -1.38 -7.88 -6.03
CA ARG A 30 -0.12 -8.64 -6.04
C ARG A 30 0.84 -8.12 -7.12
N GLU A 31 0.34 -7.88 -8.33
CA GLU A 31 1.12 -7.30 -9.42
C GLU A 31 1.61 -5.88 -9.10
N PHE A 32 0.74 -5.08 -8.48
CA PHE A 32 1.09 -3.74 -8.02
C PHE A 32 2.22 -3.76 -6.99
N ILE A 33 2.15 -4.66 -6.00
CA ILE A 33 3.20 -4.82 -4.98
C ILE A 33 4.51 -5.24 -5.64
N SER A 34 4.49 -6.26 -6.50
CA SER A 34 5.71 -6.77 -7.16
C SER A 34 6.44 -5.67 -7.96
N SER A 35 5.69 -4.86 -8.70
CA SER A 35 6.26 -3.83 -9.59
C SER A 35 6.62 -2.53 -8.88
N ASN A 36 5.83 -2.10 -7.90
CA ASN A 36 5.91 -0.73 -7.35
C ASN A 36 6.44 -0.66 -5.91
N TYR A 37 6.45 -1.75 -5.15
CA TYR A 37 6.80 -1.74 -3.72
C TYR A 37 8.23 -1.21 -3.48
N LEU A 38 9.19 -1.65 -4.29
CA LEU A 38 10.58 -1.19 -4.19
C LEU A 38 10.71 0.31 -4.49
N GLY A 39 9.97 0.80 -5.49
CA GLY A 39 9.94 2.22 -5.84
C GLY A 39 9.37 3.10 -4.72
N ILE A 40 8.28 2.65 -4.10
CA ILE A 40 7.64 3.36 -2.98
C ILE A 40 8.57 3.39 -1.75
N LYS A 41 9.20 2.26 -1.42
CA LYS A 41 10.11 2.14 -0.27
C LYS A 41 11.38 2.98 -0.44
N ASN A 42 11.97 2.98 -1.65
CA ASN A 42 13.15 3.80 -1.95
C ASN A 42 12.82 5.30 -1.95
N ALA A 43 11.63 5.68 -2.41
CA ALA A 43 11.20 7.08 -2.40
C ALA A 43 10.86 7.59 -0.99
N ASN A 44 10.40 6.71 -0.08
CA ASN A 44 9.90 7.09 1.24
C ASN A 44 10.43 6.14 2.34
N PRO A 45 11.73 6.22 2.71
CA PRO A 45 12.33 5.28 3.67
C PRO A 45 11.74 5.37 5.09
N ASN A 46 11.17 6.53 5.45
CA ASN A 46 10.53 6.75 6.75
C ASN A 46 9.06 6.30 6.81
N LEU A 47 8.47 5.91 5.67
CA LEU A 47 7.06 5.51 5.61
C LEU A 47 6.92 3.98 5.72
N PRO A 48 6.31 3.45 6.79
CA PRO A 48 6.03 2.03 6.87
C PRO A 48 4.94 1.61 5.88
N VAL A 49 5.32 0.82 4.88
CA VAL A 49 4.40 0.13 3.96
C VAL A 49 4.30 -1.33 4.37
N LEU A 50 3.15 -1.70 4.94
CA LEU A 50 2.86 -3.05 5.45
C LEU A 50 2.02 -3.82 4.44
N VAL A 51 2.40 -5.05 4.15
CA VAL A 51 1.58 -5.99 3.36
C VAL A 51 1.02 -7.04 4.32
N ARG A 52 -0.30 -7.22 4.30
CA ARG A 52 -1.02 -8.20 5.12
C ARG A 52 -1.83 -9.11 4.21
N GLU A 53 -1.57 -10.39 4.35
CA GLU A 53 -2.26 -11.41 3.57
C GLU A 53 -3.49 -11.91 4.34
N ALA A 54 -4.64 -11.96 3.69
CA ALA A 54 -5.91 -12.40 4.25
C ALA A 54 -6.67 -13.28 3.24
N GLN A 55 -7.11 -14.47 3.65
CA GLN A 55 -7.87 -15.36 2.77
C GLN A 55 -9.30 -14.87 2.55
N GLY A 56 -9.79 -14.98 1.32
CA GLY A 56 -11.18 -14.67 0.96
C GLY A 56 -11.53 -13.18 0.97
N THR A 57 -10.57 -12.28 1.16
CA THR A 57 -10.81 -10.83 1.18
C THR A 57 -10.48 -10.21 -0.19
N PRO A 58 -11.31 -9.28 -0.71
CA PRO A 58 -10.93 -8.47 -1.86
C PRO A 58 -9.73 -7.57 -1.53
N ALA A 59 -8.99 -7.14 -2.55
CA ALA A 59 -7.89 -6.20 -2.38
C ALA A 59 -8.37 -4.90 -1.70
N ARG A 60 -7.71 -4.51 -0.61
CA ARG A 60 -7.98 -3.29 0.16
C ARG A 60 -6.70 -2.57 0.52
N VAL A 61 -6.76 -1.26 0.61
CA VAL A 61 -5.61 -0.42 0.99
C VAL A 61 -6.04 0.51 2.11
N PHE A 62 -5.35 0.47 3.23
CA PHE A 62 -5.57 1.38 4.35
C PHE A 62 -4.42 2.38 4.40
N VAL A 63 -4.76 3.65 4.56
CA VAL A 63 -3.77 4.70 4.72
C VAL A 63 -4.06 5.44 6.01
N ARG A 64 -3.07 5.48 6.90
CA ARG A 64 -3.16 6.24 8.15
C ARG A 64 -2.54 7.60 7.95
N TYR A 65 -3.29 8.65 8.26
CA TYR A 65 -2.79 10.01 8.30
C TYR A 65 -2.49 10.44 9.74
N GLY A 66 -1.53 11.36 9.92
CA GLY A 66 -0.99 11.79 11.21
C GLY A 66 -1.98 12.44 12.18
N ALA A 67 -3.24 12.67 11.79
CA ALA A 67 -4.28 13.22 12.66
C ALA A 67 -5.69 12.60 12.47
N SER A 68 -5.89 11.67 11.53
CA SER A 68 -7.17 11.00 11.31
C SER A 68 -7.00 9.71 10.48
N ILE A 69 -7.74 8.66 10.85
CA ILE A 69 -7.81 7.40 10.08
C ILE A 69 -8.92 7.59 9.05
N THR A 70 -8.60 7.56 7.76
CA THR A 70 -9.60 7.55 6.68
C THR A 70 -9.41 6.27 5.89
N SER A 71 -10.37 5.36 6.02
CA SER A 71 -10.49 4.16 5.20
C SER A 71 -11.11 4.56 3.86
N VAL A 72 -10.49 4.16 2.76
CA VAL A 72 -10.97 4.32 1.37
C VAL A 72 -10.98 2.98 0.68
#